data_AF-A0A7S8HFB2-F1
#
_entry.id   AF-A0A7S8HFB2-F1
#
_cell.length_a   1.000
_cell.length_b   1.000
_cell.length_c   1.000
_cell.angle_alpha   90.00
_cell.angle_beta   90.00
_cell.angle_gamma   90.00
#
_symmetry.space_group_name_H-M   'P 1'
#
loop_
_entity.id
_entity.type
_entity.pdbx_description
1 polymer ?
#
loop_
_entity_poly.entity_id
_entity_poly.type
_entity_poly.pdbx_seq_one_letter_code
_entity_poly.pdbx_strand_id
1 'polypeptide(L)'
;MRRERNQRYKLVFQIDNVEKDVVLHPNKGYRIAVIVIVKSKPSNESLHQGVVHVDFNHTEAFPSPADLATLPGGNVMKMQVYAEIKKYIKPQIPYLIPNN
;
A
#
# COMPACT_ATOMS: atom_id res chain seq x y z
N MET A 1 25.59 -8.81 -9.34
CA MET A 1 24.38 -9.61 -9.60
C MET A 1 23.22 -9.07 -8.75
N ARG A 2 22.29 -8.32 -9.35
CA ARG A 2 21.12 -7.74 -8.67
C ARG A 2 19.93 -7.96 -9.61
N ARG A 3 18.84 -8.58 -9.09
CA ARG A 3 17.47 -8.73 -9.66
C ARG A 3 17.01 -10.16 -9.99
N GLU A 4 16.91 -11.03 -8.98
CA GLU A 4 16.04 -12.23 -9.03
C GLU A 4 14.83 -12.14 -8.07
N ARG A 5 14.58 -10.98 -7.42
CA ARG A 5 13.54 -10.89 -6.36
C ARG A 5 12.09 -10.84 -6.87
N ASN A 6 11.83 -10.90 -8.18
CA ASN A 6 10.58 -10.36 -8.76
C ASN A 6 9.69 -11.31 -9.58
N GLN A 7 9.91 -12.63 -9.53
CA GLN A 7 9.19 -13.53 -10.46
C GLN A 7 7.93 -14.21 -9.93
N ARG A 8 7.68 -14.30 -8.61
CA ARG A 8 6.56 -15.14 -8.12
C ARG A 8 5.20 -14.45 -8.00
N TYR A 9 5.16 -13.14 -7.77
CA TYR A 9 3.92 -12.43 -7.47
C TYR A 9 3.73 -11.17 -8.30
N LYS A 10 2.48 -10.87 -8.64
CA LYS A 10 1.99 -9.62 -9.22
C LYS A 10 1.14 -8.94 -8.16
N LEU A 11 1.50 -7.72 -7.80
CA LEU A 11 0.74 -6.91 -6.85
C LEU A 11 -0.16 -5.95 -7.64
N VAL A 12 -1.43 -5.90 -7.27
CA VAL A 12 -2.40 -4.95 -7.81
C VAL A 12 -2.94 -4.15 -6.63
N PHE A 13 -2.99 -2.83 -6.81
CA PHE A 13 -3.45 -1.90 -5.80
C PHE A 13 -4.68 -1.15 -6.33
N GLN A 14 -5.68 -1.00 -5.47
CA GLN A 14 -6.86 -0.19 -5.73
C GLN A 14 -7.10 0.68 -4.49
N ILE A 15 -7.27 1.98 -4.69
CA ILE A 15 -7.69 2.89 -3.62
C ILE A 15 -9.21 2.80 -3.55
N ASP A 16 -9.75 2.45 -2.39
CA ASP A 16 -11.20 2.25 -2.23
C ASP A 16 -11.86 3.48 -1.61
N ASN A 17 -11.31 3.96 -0.50
CA ASN A 17 -11.84 5.13 0.20
C ASN A 17 -10.73 6.04 0.73
N VAL A 18 -10.84 7.33 0.42
CA VAL A 18 -10.02 8.39 1.02
C VAL A 18 -10.77 8.90 2.24
N GLU A 19 -10.60 8.22 3.37
CA GLU A 19 -11.11 8.75 4.64
C GLU A 19 -10.16 9.85 5.11
N LYS A 20 -10.63 11.10 5.12
CA LYS A 20 -9.92 12.18 5.82
C LYS A 20 -9.97 11.87 7.32
N ASP A 21 -9.06 11.04 7.78
CA ASP A 21 -8.97 10.65 9.18
C ASP A 21 -8.51 11.89 9.96
N VAL A 22 -9.48 12.56 10.59
CA VAL A 22 -9.33 13.84 11.31
C VAL A 22 -8.50 13.66 12.60
N VAL A 23 -8.11 12.43 12.93
CA VAL A 23 -7.50 12.07 14.22
C VAL A 23 -6.18 11.34 14.02
N LEU A 24 -5.25 11.88 13.23
CA LEU A 24 -3.88 11.35 13.21
C LEU A 24 -2.84 12.45 13.35
N HIS A 25 -1.74 12.06 14.01
CA HIS A 25 -0.61 12.86 14.48
C HIS A 25 -0.36 14.19 13.75
N PRO A 26 0.12 15.24 14.44
CA PRO A 26 0.36 16.57 13.84
C PRO A 26 1.26 16.58 12.59
N ASN A 27 2.00 15.49 12.32
CA ASN A 27 2.86 15.32 11.14
C ASN A 27 2.30 14.37 10.04
N LYS A 28 1.11 13.77 10.24
CA LYS A 28 0.45 12.83 9.35
C LYS A 28 -1.01 13.25 9.16
N GLY A 29 -1.24 14.14 8.20
CA GLY A 29 -2.53 14.84 8.07
C GLY A 29 -3.64 14.07 7.36
N TYR A 30 -3.36 12.90 6.76
CA TYR A 30 -4.32 12.17 5.92
C TYR A 30 -4.13 10.66 6.02
N ARG A 31 -5.21 9.92 5.77
CA ARG A 31 -5.23 8.46 5.68
C ARG A 31 -6.02 8.01 4.46
N ILE A 32 -5.67 6.87 3.88
CA ILE A 32 -6.44 6.19 2.83
C ILE A 32 -6.49 4.70 3.10
N ALA A 33 -7.54 4.04 2.64
CA ALA A 33 -7.59 2.58 2.56
C ALA A 33 -7.15 2.11 1.16
N VAL A 34 -6.11 1.27 1.10
CA VAL A 34 -5.62 0.67 -0.13
C VAL A 34 -5.96 -0.82 -0.12
N ILE A 35 -6.81 -1.25 -1.05
CA ILE A 35 -7.03 -2.67 -1.33
C ILE A 35 -5.78 -3.21 -2.03
N VAL A 36 -5.18 -4.22 -1.41
CA VAL A 36 -4.05 -4.96 -1.95
C VAL A 36 -4.55 -6.30 -2.45
N ILE A 37 -4.31 -6.59 -3.72
CA ILE A 37 -4.58 -7.90 -4.33
C ILE A 37 -3.23 -8.50 -4.75
N VAL A 38 -2.91 -9.64 -4.16
CA VAL A 38 -1.71 -10.42 -4.49
C VAL A 38 -2.10 -11.51 -5.47
N LYS A 39 -1.50 -11.49 -6.66
CA LYS A 39 -1.73 -12.48 -7.72
C LYS A 39 -0.49 -13.33 -7.98
N SER A 40 -0.69 -14.58 -8.35
CA SER A 40 0.41 -15.46 -8.79
C SER A 40 0.90 -15.08 -10.20
N LYS A 41 2.21 -15.08 -10.44
CA LYS A 41 2.82 -14.95 -11.78
C LYS A 41 3.22 -16.33 -12.32
N PRO A 42 2.25 -17.23 -12.53
CA PRO A 42 1.91 -17.59 -13.92
C PRO A 42 0.41 -17.65 -14.20
N SER A 43 -0.44 -17.91 -13.20
CA SER A 43 -1.88 -18.10 -13.39
C SER A 43 -2.69 -16.80 -13.31
N ASN A 44 -2.09 -15.70 -12.83
CA ASN A 44 -2.77 -14.43 -12.53
C ASN A 44 -3.96 -14.58 -11.58
N GLU A 45 -4.04 -15.72 -10.90
CA GLU A 45 -5.04 -16.05 -9.90
C GLU A 45 -4.81 -15.17 -8.68
N SER A 46 -5.89 -14.61 -8.14
CA SER A 46 -5.88 -13.87 -6.88
C SER A 46 -5.60 -14.85 -5.75
N LEU A 47 -4.39 -14.78 -5.20
CA LEU A 47 -4.02 -15.58 -4.05
C LEU A 47 -4.61 -14.97 -2.78
N HIS A 48 -4.50 -13.65 -2.65
CA HIS A 48 -4.87 -12.93 -1.44
C HIS A 48 -5.44 -11.55 -1.74
N GLN A 49 -6.38 -11.12 -0.90
CA GLN A 49 -6.91 -9.76 -0.88
C GLN A 49 -6.93 -9.27 0.57
N GLY A 50 -6.54 -8.02 0.78
CA GLY A 50 -6.60 -7.36 2.08
C GLY A 50 -6.63 -5.85 1.94
N VAL A 51 -6.91 -5.16 3.04
CA VAL A 51 -6.88 -3.70 3.11
C VAL A 51 -5.68 -3.26 3.91
N VAL A 52 -4.92 -2.31 3.38
CA VAL A 52 -3.81 -1.67 4.07
C VAL A 52 -4.12 -0.19 4.16
N HIS A 53 -4.26 0.32 5.37
CA HIS A 53 -4.37 1.75 5.59
C HIS A 53 -3.00 2.40 5.39
N VAL A 54 -2.99 3.56 4.77
CA VAL A 54 -1.78 4.33 4.50
C VAL A 54 -1.98 5.72 5.05
N ASP A 55 -1.19 6.08 6.06
CA ASP A 55 -1.09 7.47 6.49
C ASP A 55 -0.19 8.20 5.49
N PHE A 56 -0.45 9.47 5.21
CA PHE A 56 0.44 10.27 4.38
C PHE A 56 0.42 11.74 4.79
N ASN A 57 1.46 12.44 4.35
CA ASN A 57 1.56 13.89 4.42
C ASN A 57 1.85 14.43 3.01
N HIS A 58 2.27 15.69 2.90
CA HIS A 58 2.53 16.33 1.60
C HIS A 58 3.67 15.69 0.78
N THR A 59 4.53 14.85 1.37
CA THR A 59 5.74 14.34 0.70
C THR A 59 5.93 12.83 0.80
N GLU A 60 5.34 12.19 1.82
CA GLU A 60 5.57 10.78 2.15
C GLU A 60 4.27 10.04 2.47
N ALA A 61 4.32 8.72 2.21
CA ALA A 61 3.28 7.76 2.54
C ALA A 61 3.83 6.66 3.46
N PHE A 62 3.01 6.23 4.41
CA PHE A 62 3.34 5.33 5.50
C PHE A 62 2.26 4.24 5.61
N PRO A 63 2.41 3.12 4.88
CA PRO A 63 1.52 1.98 5.04
C PRO A 63 1.57 1.43 6.47
N SER A 64 0.41 1.10 7.03
CA SER A 64 0.22 0.57 8.38
C SER A 64 0.96 -0.75 8.56
N PRO A 65 1.94 -0.85 9.48
CA PRO A 65 2.61 -2.10 9.77
C PRO A 65 1.67 -3.16 10.35
N ALA A 66 0.65 -2.75 11.10
CA ALA A 66 -0.36 -3.64 11.67
C ALA A 66 -1.18 -4.33 10.57
N ASP A 67 -1.61 -3.58 9.56
CA ASP A 67 -2.38 -4.13 8.43
C ASP A 67 -1.49 -5.01 7.54
N LEU A 68 -0.22 -4.66 7.37
CA LEU A 68 0.71 -5.53 6.67
C LEU A 68 0.99 -6.83 7.43
N ALA A 69 0.93 -6.81 8.76
CA ALA A 69 1.07 -8.01 9.58
C ALA A 69 -0.11 -8.97 9.41
N THR A 70 -1.32 -8.48 9.17
CA THR A 70 -2.51 -9.30 8.90
C THR A 70 -2.54 -9.89 7.50
N LEU A 71 -1.78 -9.33 6.55
CA LEU A 71 -1.64 -9.94 5.22
C LEU A 71 -1.05 -11.36 5.33
N PRO A 72 -1.58 -12.32 4.57
CA PRO A 72 -1.01 -13.66 4.49
C PRO A 72 0.39 -13.62 3.84
N GLY A 73 1.19 -14.68 4.03
CA GLY A 73 2.53 -14.79 3.43
C GLY A 73 3.68 -14.32 4.34
N GLY A 74 4.90 -14.51 3.85
CA GLY A 74 6.12 -14.24 4.62
C GLY A 74 6.54 -12.76 4.61
N ASN A 75 7.46 -12.41 5.51
CA ASN A 75 7.99 -11.05 5.67
C ASN A 75 8.51 -10.44 4.36
N VAL A 76 9.09 -11.25 3.48
CA VAL A 76 9.59 -10.77 2.17
C VAL A 76 8.45 -10.21 1.31
N MET A 77 7.30 -10.89 1.26
CA MET A 77 6.13 -10.43 0.52
C MET A 77 5.56 -9.16 1.15
N LYS A 78 5.45 -9.13 2.48
CA LYS A 78 4.95 -7.97 3.24
C LYS A 78 5.80 -6.72 2.98
N MET A 79 7.13 -6.87 2.99
CA MET A 79 8.07 -5.79 2.65
C MET A 79 7.96 -5.35 1.18
N GLN A 80 7.68 -6.27 0.27
CA GLN A 80 7.41 -5.93 -1.13
C GLN A 80 6.11 -5.13 -1.26
N VAL A 81 5.03 -5.55 -0.60
CA VAL A 81 3.76 -4.81 -0.55
C VAL A 81 3.99 -3.41 0.02
N TYR A 82 4.70 -3.28 1.14
CA TYR A 82 5.06 -1.98 1.73
C TYR A 82 5.74 -1.05 0.71
N ALA A 83 6.78 -1.56 0.03
CA ALA A 83 7.56 -0.76 -0.91
C ALA A 83 6.73 -0.35 -2.14
N GLU A 84 5.90 -1.25 -2.66
CA GLU A 84 5.08 -0.98 -3.84
C GLU A 84 3.90 -0.05 -3.53
N ILE A 85 3.24 -0.17 -2.36
CA ILE A 85 2.23 0.81 -1.93
C ILE A 85 2.84 2.20 -1.87
N LYS A 86 4.04 2.37 -1.27
CA LYS A 86 4.70 3.69 -1.22
C LYS A 86 4.98 4.26 -2.61
N LYS A 87 5.45 3.43 -3.55
CA LYS A 87 5.68 3.84 -4.94
C LYS A 87 4.39 4.22 -5.66
N TYR A 88 3.30 3.51 -5.36
CA TYR A 88 2.00 3.77 -5.97
C TYR A 88 1.37 5.06 -5.42
N ILE A 89 1.39 5.28 -4.10
CA ILE A 89 0.72 6.41 -3.45
C ILE A 89 1.52 7.71 -3.55
N LYS A 90 2.85 7.68 -3.43
CA LYS A 90 3.67 8.91 -3.38
C LYS A 90 3.43 9.89 -4.55
N PRO A 91 3.34 9.44 -5.82
CA PRO A 91 3.04 10.32 -6.95
C PRO A 91 1.61 10.88 -6.95
N GLN A 92 0.69 10.24 -6.21
CA GLN A 92 -0.72 10.61 -6.14
C GLN A 92 -1.02 11.63 -5.03
N ILE A 93 -0.10 11.81 -4.06
CA ILE A 93 -0.27 12.71 -2.91
C ILE A 93 -0.85 14.10 -3.29
N PRO A 94 -0.36 14.80 -4.35
CA PRO A 94 -0.89 16.12 -4.72
C PRO A 94 -2.38 16.11 -5.10
N TYR A 95 -2.93 14.96 -5.49
CA TYR A 95 -4.33 14.78 -5.89
C TYR A 95 -5.18 14.17 -4.78
N LEU A 96 -4.55 13.55 -3.77
CA LEU A 96 -5.22 12.94 -2.63
C LEU A 96 -5.46 13.94 -1.49
N ILE A 97 -4.68 15.02 -1.45
CA ILE A 97 -4.87 16.11 -0.50
C ILE A 97 -5.92 17.06 -1.10
N PRO A 98 -7.05 17.31 -0.41
CA PRO A 98 -8.02 18.29 -0.87
C PRO A 98 -7.33 19.66 -0.96
N ASN A 99 -7.35 20.29 -2.13
CA ASN A 99 -6.99 21.70 -2.25
C ASN A 99 -8.05 22.49 -1.47
N ASN A 100 -7.66 23.08 -0.34
CA ASN A 100 -8.46 24.10 0.33
C ASN A 100 -8.59 25.33 -0.58
#